data_AF-A0A3M1RAU1-F1
#
_entry.id   AF-A0A3M1RAU1-F1
#
_cell.length_a   1.000
_cell.length_b   1.000
_cell.length_c   1.000
_cell.angle_alpha   90.00
_cell.angle_beta   90.00
_cell.angle_gamma   90.00
#
_symmetry.space_group_name_H-M   'P 1'
#
loop_
_entity.id
_entity.type
_entity.pdbx_description
1 polymer ?
#
loop_
_entity_poly.entity_id
_entity_poly.type
_entity_poly.pdbx_seq_one_letter_code
_entity_poly.pdbx_strand_id
1 'polypeptide(L)'
;MNPAPDLPLARHFTLLVYPFRHALAGGERRDLLQALEGRWLPWWSRLDRDALKRTLDDTYFFLPYLREMLFPEATHLSPGDPSQQLLEATRWASLPLPELGDRVSEDAVLRLTYNPEQLATLKPLQLEFTRRNVAGERIEHFTIPFDLCWVDVVLFPQQVGVLILKVQRTGGEGSVRDLNDFLFYLRPIHPLTIDWVLADWRCKLQGAHPLTCKTRDLIDFLLQGLAMPDTIVPTLERYLEHLAHHPTAPRSTGRKEGQVYGQAFHLYTYACLAQDALRKAEEEQGTAHGFASPAEQALYELATGTDTTQEDYRPHPTQVTRLREQNSIALWENWQGMALHQNVVFLGLHPTRFTRYALAHNVESDYFHLYLLVLYQKLRLSLLHGELIRRHTHFYRNLHEARLLWEAFLQFRDHYYFTEVTYRPQGNELYQRFRHGLRVPPLYEEVTAEVRELHEHYERRYERRLNSLVYFLTFVGLPAGILTELFAGALIRQATWPEFFLWVLGVYLFLGGGWGLYRLWERFIRGRMTGFWTRIRKWYRLLR
;
A
#
# COMPACT_ATOMS: atom_id res chain seq x y z
N MET A 1 30.39 15.34 -26.96
CA MET A 1 30.54 14.51 -25.74
C MET A 1 30.30 13.07 -26.15
N ASN A 2 31.15 12.14 -25.70
CA ASN A 2 30.93 10.72 -25.98
C ASN A 2 29.72 10.23 -25.17
N PRO A 3 28.84 9.39 -25.74
CA PRO A 3 27.73 8.79 -25.00
C PRO A 3 28.28 7.92 -23.86
N ALA A 4 27.58 7.88 -22.71
CA ALA A 4 27.94 7.04 -21.57
C ALA A 4 28.17 5.58 -22.01
N PRO A 5 29.12 4.84 -21.40
CA PRO A 5 29.42 3.49 -21.85
C PRO A 5 28.24 2.60 -21.44
N ASP A 6 27.68 1.89 -22.41
CA ASP A 6 26.52 1.06 -22.14
C ASP A 6 26.96 -0.22 -21.42
N LEU A 7 26.59 -0.34 -20.14
CA LEU A 7 27.11 -1.39 -19.27
C LEU A 7 26.36 -2.71 -19.50
N PRO A 8 27.03 -3.79 -19.98
CA PRO A 8 26.38 -5.08 -20.13
C PRO A 8 25.95 -5.69 -18.79
N LEU A 9 24.87 -6.45 -18.81
CA LEU A 9 24.23 -7.10 -17.68
C LEU A 9 24.47 -8.62 -17.74
N ALA A 10 24.90 -9.19 -16.63
CA ALA A 10 25.00 -10.64 -16.45
C ALA A 10 23.66 -11.29 -16.06
N ARG A 11 22.80 -10.56 -15.34
CA ARG A 11 21.51 -11.05 -14.85
C ARG A 11 20.63 -9.88 -14.45
N HIS A 12 19.32 -10.01 -14.65
CA HIS A 12 18.34 -9.09 -14.11
C HIS A 12 16.97 -9.74 -13.98
N PHE A 13 16.11 -9.12 -13.19
CA PHE A 13 14.67 -9.31 -13.21
C PHE A 13 14.00 -8.05 -12.66
N THR A 14 12.73 -7.87 -12.98
CA THR A 14 11.92 -6.80 -12.41
C THR A 14 10.59 -7.36 -11.94
N LEU A 15 10.17 -6.96 -10.73
CA LEU A 15 8.84 -7.19 -10.22
C LEU A 15 8.02 -5.92 -10.48
N LEU A 16 6.98 -6.04 -11.30
CA LEU A 16 6.01 -4.98 -11.53
C LEU A 16 4.93 -5.09 -10.46
N VAL A 17 4.76 -4.05 -9.67
CA VAL A 17 3.92 -4.08 -8.47
C VAL A 17 2.76 -3.11 -8.66
N TYR A 18 1.54 -3.64 -8.70
CA TYR A 18 0.31 -2.89 -8.91
C TYR A 18 -0.61 -2.96 -7.69
N PRO A 19 -0.80 -1.86 -6.96
CA PRO A 19 -1.73 -1.81 -5.84
C PRO A 19 -3.18 -1.71 -6.33
N PHE A 20 -4.10 -2.41 -5.67
CA PHE A 20 -5.52 -2.38 -5.97
C PHE A 20 -6.37 -2.59 -4.71
N ARG A 21 -7.69 -2.45 -4.82
CA ARG A 21 -8.62 -2.86 -3.75
C ARG A 21 -9.29 -4.18 -4.10
N HIS A 22 -9.20 -5.15 -3.20
CA HIS A 22 -9.84 -6.46 -3.41
C HIS A 22 -11.20 -6.54 -2.72
N ALA A 23 -12.06 -7.42 -3.24
CA ALA A 23 -13.40 -7.72 -2.71
C ALA A 23 -13.39 -8.85 -1.67
N LEU A 24 -12.28 -9.58 -1.53
CA LEU A 24 -12.13 -10.72 -0.62
C LEU A 24 -12.11 -10.32 0.86
N ALA A 25 -13.26 -10.01 1.45
CA ALA A 25 -13.41 -9.70 2.88
C ALA A 25 -14.80 -10.09 3.38
N GLY A 26 -14.91 -10.41 4.68
CA GLY A 26 -16.18 -10.70 5.33
C GLY A 26 -16.83 -12.02 4.88
N GLY A 27 -18.15 -12.14 5.10
CA GLY A 27 -18.88 -13.40 4.95
C GLY A 27 -18.86 -14.03 3.55
N GLU A 28 -18.60 -13.25 2.50
CA GLU A 28 -18.55 -13.74 1.11
C GLU A 28 -17.15 -14.25 0.70
N ARG A 29 -16.14 -14.13 1.58
CA ARG A 29 -14.75 -14.48 1.27
C ARG A 29 -14.61 -15.90 0.72
N ARG A 30 -15.32 -16.86 1.30
CA ARG A 30 -15.28 -18.27 0.88
C ARG A 30 -15.76 -18.46 -0.56
N ASP A 31 -16.92 -17.91 -0.89
CA ASP A 31 -17.56 -18.06 -2.21
C ASP A 31 -16.73 -17.36 -3.29
N LEU A 32 -16.18 -16.19 -2.97
CA LEU A 32 -15.28 -15.46 -3.86
C LEU A 32 -13.97 -16.23 -4.10
N LEU A 33 -13.39 -16.88 -3.08
CA LEU A 33 -12.21 -17.75 -3.26
C LEU A 33 -12.53 -18.98 -4.10
N GLN A 34 -13.72 -19.55 -3.96
CA GLN A 34 -14.16 -20.66 -4.80
C GLN A 34 -14.26 -20.24 -6.26
N ALA A 35 -14.77 -19.05 -6.55
CA ALA A 35 -14.86 -18.52 -7.90
C ALA A 35 -13.48 -18.32 -8.57
N LEU A 36 -12.41 -18.18 -7.79
CA LEU A 36 -11.04 -18.02 -8.26
C LEU A 36 -10.32 -19.34 -8.55
N GLU A 37 -10.91 -20.49 -8.18
CA GLU A 37 -10.32 -21.80 -8.41
C GLU A 37 -10.04 -22.04 -9.89
N GLY A 38 -8.95 -22.77 -10.16
CA GLY A 38 -8.45 -23.03 -11.51
C GLY A 38 -7.62 -21.88 -12.10
N ARG A 39 -7.85 -20.62 -11.69
CA ARG A 39 -7.04 -19.46 -12.11
C ARG A 39 -5.95 -19.12 -11.12
N TRP A 40 -6.28 -19.20 -9.84
CA TRP A 40 -5.37 -18.93 -8.74
C TRP A 40 -5.14 -20.19 -7.92
N LEU A 41 -3.94 -20.30 -7.38
CA LEU A 41 -3.50 -21.40 -6.53
C LEU A 41 -2.87 -20.82 -5.25
N PRO A 42 -2.78 -21.60 -4.16
CA PRO A 42 -1.97 -21.20 -3.01
C PRO A 42 -0.56 -20.85 -3.47
N TRP A 43 0.02 -19.74 -3.00
CA TRP A 43 1.38 -19.32 -3.43
C TRP A 43 2.38 -20.47 -3.45
N TRP A 44 2.39 -21.31 -2.40
CA TRP A 44 3.40 -22.36 -2.23
C TRP A 44 3.40 -23.38 -3.37
N SER A 45 2.31 -23.48 -4.14
CA SER A 45 2.22 -24.35 -5.32
C SER A 45 3.18 -23.96 -6.43
N ARG A 46 3.65 -22.70 -6.48
CA ARG A 46 4.63 -22.23 -7.46
C ARG A 46 6.06 -22.70 -7.13
N LEU A 47 6.33 -22.99 -5.87
CA LEU A 47 7.69 -23.30 -5.42
C LEU A 47 7.97 -24.78 -5.62
N ASP A 48 9.06 -25.10 -6.31
CA ASP A 48 9.60 -26.46 -6.27
C ASP A 48 10.06 -26.82 -4.83
N ARG A 49 10.35 -28.10 -4.61
CA ARG A 49 10.71 -28.60 -3.27
C ARG A 49 11.90 -27.86 -2.64
N ASP A 50 12.91 -27.51 -3.45
CA ASP A 50 14.12 -26.85 -2.96
C ASP A 50 13.86 -25.36 -2.69
N ALA A 51 13.09 -24.71 -3.55
CA ALA A 51 12.64 -23.33 -3.37
C ALA A 51 11.74 -23.20 -2.14
N LEU A 52 10.80 -24.14 -1.94
CA LEU A 52 9.93 -24.17 -0.78
C LEU A 52 10.74 -24.35 0.51
N LYS A 53 11.71 -25.26 0.53
CA LYS A 53 12.63 -25.42 1.66
C LYS A 53 13.37 -24.12 1.97
N ARG A 54 13.98 -23.48 0.94
CA ARG A 54 14.66 -22.19 1.11
C ARG A 54 13.72 -21.12 1.66
N THR A 55 12.51 -20.99 1.11
CA THR A 55 11.51 -20.03 1.60
C THR A 55 11.12 -20.29 3.06
N LEU A 56 10.99 -21.55 3.50
CA LEU A 56 10.73 -21.85 4.91
C LEU A 56 11.89 -21.40 5.81
N ASP A 57 13.13 -21.65 5.40
CA ASP A 57 14.33 -21.20 6.12
C ASP A 57 14.40 -19.66 6.17
N ASP A 58 14.25 -19.01 5.01
CA ASP A 58 14.33 -17.56 4.83
C ASP A 58 13.28 -16.83 5.68
N THR A 59 12.03 -17.29 5.64
CA THR A 59 10.93 -16.68 6.42
C THR A 59 11.13 -16.82 7.92
N TYR A 60 11.72 -17.93 8.38
CA TYR A 60 12.03 -18.14 9.78
C TYR A 60 13.13 -17.19 10.28
N PHE A 61 14.20 -17.03 9.50
CA PHE A 61 15.38 -16.27 9.95
C PHE A 61 15.36 -14.78 9.58
N PHE A 62 14.74 -14.40 8.47
CA PHE A 62 14.77 -13.03 8.00
C PHE A 62 13.63 -12.19 8.60
N LEU A 63 12.42 -12.74 8.76
CA LEU A 63 11.22 -11.97 9.14
C LEU A 63 10.47 -12.56 10.36
N PRO A 64 11.14 -12.85 11.49
CA PRO A 64 10.50 -13.56 12.60
C PRO A 64 9.29 -12.81 13.18
N TYR A 65 9.34 -11.48 13.26
CA TYR A 65 8.27 -10.66 13.83
C TYR A 65 7.08 -10.46 12.90
N LEU A 66 7.28 -10.66 11.59
CA LEU A 66 6.26 -10.45 10.56
C LEU A 66 5.73 -11.77 10.01
N ARG A 67 6.29 -12.91 10.44
CA ARG A 67 6.02 -14.23 9.87
C ARG A 67 4.54 -14.59 9.93
N GLU A 68 3.90 -14.41 11.08
CA GLU A 68 2.48 -14.71 11.25
C GLU A 68 1.57 -13.87 10.34
N MET A 69 1.93 -12.61 10.15
CA MET A 69 1.16 -11.71 9.29
C MET A 69 1.39 -11.99 7.80
N LEU A 70 2.65 -12.11 7.35
CA LEU A 70 3.01 -12.23 5.92
C LEU A 70 2.98 -13.66 5.39
N PHE A 71 3.04 -14.65 6.27
CA PHE A 71 3.08 -16.08 5.97
C PHE A 71 2.27 -16.85 7.02
N PRO A 72 0.96 -16.58 7.16
CA PRO A 72 0.10 -17.24 8.15
C PRO A 72 0.12 -18.76 8.01
N GLU A 73 0.31 -19.31 6.82
CA GLU A 73 0.43 -20.75 6.59
C GLU A 73 1.62 -21.35 7.34
N ALA A 74 2.68 -20.57 7.55
CA ALA A 74 3.90 -21.00 8.21
C ALA A 74 3.75 -21.14 9.74
N THR A 75 2.73 -20.52 10.36
CA THR A 75 2.46 -20.64 11.81
C THR A 75 1.75 -21.93 12.17
N HIS A 76 1.09 -22.55 11.19
CA HIS A 76 0.44 -23.85 11.33
C HIS A 76 1.40 -25.03 11.14
N LEU A 77 2.65 -24.77 10.73
CA LEU A 77 3.66 -25.81 10.58
C LEU A 77 4.17 -26.24 11.96
N SER A 78 4.27 -27.54 12.16
CA SER A 78 4.78 -28.11 13.40
C SER A 78 6.21 -27.60 13.65
N PRO A 79 6.53 -27.06 14.85
CA PRO A 79 7.90 -26.72 15.17
C PRO A 79 8.74 -28.00 15.23
N GLY A 80 9.92 -28.04 14.59
CA GLY A 80 10.81 -29.19 14.65
C GLY A 80 11.42 -29.59 13.31
N ASP A 81 11.25 -30.87 12.95
CA ASP A 81 11.91 -31.49 11.79
C ASP A 81 11.59 -30.75 10.46
N PRO A 82 12.61 -30.19 9.78
CA PRO A 82 12.42 -29.53 8.48
C PRO A 82 11.76 -30.42 7.43
N SER A 83 11.92 -31.74 7.51
CA SER A 83 11.31 -32.69 6.58
C SER A 83 9.79 -32.77 6.78
N GLN A 84 9.33 -32.73 8.04
CA GLN A 84 7.91 -32.67 8.37
C GLN A 84 7.30 -31.35 7.96
N GLN A 85 7.98 -30.23 8.24
CA GLN A 85 7.53 -28.90 7.81
C GLN A 85 7.38 -28.79 6.30
N LEU A 86 8.32 -29.37 5.54
CA LEU A 86 8.24 -29.41 4.08
C LEU A 86 7.07 -30.26 3.58
N LEU A 87 6.76 -31.37 4.23
CA LEU A 87 5.60 -32.20 3.90
C LEU A 87 4.28 -31.45 4.19
N GLU A 88 4.18 -30.81 5.35
CA GLU A 88 3.03 -29.99 5.72
C GLU A 88 2.88 -28.80 4.75
N ALA A 89 3.96 -28.11 4.41
CA ALA A 89 3.94 -27.03 3.44
C ALA A 89 3.50 -27.49 2.04
N THR A 90 3.89 -28.70 1.63
CA THR A 90 3.42 -29.30 0.38
C THR A 90 1.91 -29.56 0.42
N ARG A 91 1.34 -29.92 1.58
CA ARG A 91 -0.12 -30.07 1.73
C ARG A 91 -0.82 -28.72 1.59
N TRP A 92 -0.30 -27.68 2.25
CA TRP A 92 -0.80 -26.31 2.13
C TRP A 92 -0.78 -25.80 0.68
N ALA A 93 0.28 -26.11 -0.07
CA ALA A 93 0.40 -25.79 -1.50
C ALA A 93 -0.70 -26.42 -2.37
N SER A 94 -1.34 -27.49 -1.89
CA SER A 94 -2.38 -28.23 -2.62
C SER A 94 -3.80 -27.98 -2.10
N LEU A 95 -3.97 -27.13 -1.07
CA LEU A 95 -5.30 -26.87 -0.51
C LEU A 95 -6.20 -26.15 -1.54
N PRO A 96 -7.49 -26.52 -1.63
CA PRO A 96 -8.50 -25.71 -2.31
C PRO A 96 -8.54 -24.30 -1.72
N LEU A 97 -8.81 -23.28 -2.55
CA LEU A 97 -8.77 -21.89 -2.10
C LEU A 97 -9.79 -21.56 -0.99
N PRO A 98 -11.04 -22.09 -1.00
CA PRO A 98 -11.97 -21.88 0.10
C PRO A 98 -11.44 -22.40 1.43
N GLU A 99 -10.82 -23.58 1.43
CA GLU A 99 -10.25 -24.19 2.63
C GLU A 99 -9.01 -23.43 3.12
N LEU A 100 -8.18 -22.94 2.20
CA LEU A 100 -7.09 -22.02 2.53
C LEU A 100 -7.63 -20.74 3.19
N GLY A 101 -8.71 -20.18 2.65
CA GLY A 101 -9.37 -19.00 3.17
C GLY A 101 -9.95 -19.16 4.58
N ASP A 102 -10.49 -20.34 4.90
CA ASP A 102 -11.00 -20.63 6.26
C ASP A 102 -9.87 -20.74 7.29
N ARG A 103 -8.71 -21.24 6.88
CA ARG A 103 -7.57 -21.47 7.77
C ARG A 103 -6.74 -20.20 8.01
N VAL A 104 -6.68 -19.31 7.03
CA VAL A 104 -5.94 -18.04 7.13
C VAL A 104 -6.85 -16.95 7.72
N SER A 105 -6.45 -16.39 8.87
CA SER A 105 -7.15 -15.27 9.51
C SER A 105 -7.44 -14.12 8.53
N GLU A 106 -8.59 -13.44 8.69
CA GLU A 106 -8.93 -12.24 7.90
C GLU A 106 -7.99 -11.06 8.18
N ASP A 107 -7.31 -11.07 9.33
CA ASP A 107 -6.29 -10.09 9.71
C ASP A 107 -4.87 -10.49 9.27
N ALA A 108 -4.72 -11.58 8.52
CA ALA A 108 -3.45 -12.02 7.95
C ALA A 108 -3.43 -11.84 6.43
N VAL A 109 -2.24 -11.87 5.85
CA VAL A 109 -2.05 -11.74 4.41
C VAL A 109 -2.39 -13.06 3.71
N LEU A 110 -3.29 -13.02 2.72
CA LEU A 110 -3.54 -14.15 1.83
C LEU A 110 -2.73 -14.02 0.55
N ARG A 111 -2.05 -15.09 0.13
CA ARG A 111 -1.13 -15.08 -1.00
C ARG A 111 -1.49 -16.14 -2.01
N LEU A 112 -1.70 -15.70 -3.24
CA LEU A 112 -2.07 -16.57 -4.35
C LEU A 112 -1.07 -16.39 -5.49
N THR A 113 -0.88 -17.45 -6.25
CA THR A 113 -0.10 -17.44 -7.48
C THR A 113 -1.00 -17.81 -8.65
N TYR A 114 -0.77 -17.18 -9.79
CA TYR A 114 -1.53 -17.44 -11.00
C TYR A 114 -1.18 -18.82 -11.54
N ASN A 115 -2.19 -19.56 -12.02
CA ASN A 115 -2.00 -20.91 -12.50
C ASN A 115 -0.92 -20.95 -13.61
N PRO A 116 0.17 -21.73 -13.44
CA PRO A 116 1.26 -21.80 -14.41
C PRO A 116 0.83 -22.25 -15.82
N GLU A 117 -0.19 -23.11 -15.92
CA GLU A 117 -0.73 -23.56 -17.21
C GLU A 117 -1.43 -22.43 -17.94
N GLN A 118 -2.21 -21.62 -17.23
CA GLN A 118 -2.83 -20.42 -17.80
C GLN A 118 -1.80 -19.33 -18.09
N LEU A 119 -0.76 -19.20 -17.27
CA LEU A 119 0.33 -18.27 -17.52
C LEU A 119 1.10 -18.64 -18.80
N ALA A 120 1.27 -19.94 -19.07
CA ALA A 120 1.95 -20.42 -20.26
C ALA A 120 1.23 -19.98 -21.55
N THR A 121 -0.11 -19.82 -21.52
CA THR A 121 -0.87 -19.33 -22.69
C THR A 121 -0.62 -17.85 -23.00
N LEU A 122 0.01 -17.12 -22.07
CA LEU A 122 0.41 -15.72 -22.28
C LEU A 122 1.83 -15.62 -22.88
N LYS A 123 2.57 -16.71 -23.04
CA LYS A 123 3.96 -16.71 -23.52
C LYS A 123 4.06 -17.19 -24.97
N PRO A 124 5.08 -16.73 -25.73
CA PRO A 124 6.07 -15.70 -25.38
C PRO A 124 5.49 -14.28 -25.52
N LEU A 125 6.06 -13.34 -24.75
CA LEU A 125 5.66 -11.93 -24.78
C LEU A 125 6.69 -11.05 -25.48
N GLN A 126 6.18 -10.03 -26.16
CA GLN A 126 6.97 -8.94 -26.70
C GLN A 126 6.31 -7.62 -26.30
N LEU A 127 7.12 -6.69 -25.80
CA LEU A 127 6.67 -5.33 -25.56
C LEU A 127 6.99 -4.52 -26.81
N GLU A 128 5.98 -3.91 -27.42
CA GLU A 128 6.13 -3.08 -28.61
C GLU A 128 5.63 -1.67 -28.36
N PHE A 129 6.46 -0.70 -28.68
CA PHE A 129 6.08 0.70 -28.70
C PHE A 129 6.35 1.28 -30.09
N THR A 130 5.41 2.08 -30.58
CA THR A 130 5.52 2.78 -31.85
C THR A 130 4.95 4.18 -31.69
N ARG A 131 5.81 5.20 -31.77
CA ARG A 131 5.38 6.61 -31.82
C ARG A 131 5.27 7.07 -33.26
N ARG A 132 4.15 7.69 -33.61
CA ARG A 132 3.92 8.29 -34.92
C ARG A 132 3.82 9.81 -34.80
N ASN A 133 4.27 10.54 -35.82
CA ASN A 133 4.04 11.99 -35.88
C ASN A 133 2.59 12.30 -36.28
N VAL A 134 2.25 13.58 -36.33
CA VAL A 134 0.93 14.06 -36.78
C VAL A 134 0.61 13.61 -38.22
N ALA A 135 1.62 13.38 -39.06
CA ALA A 135 1.48 12.84 -40.41
C ALA A 135 1.33 11.30 -40.47
N GLY A 136 1.34 10.62 -39.31
CA GLY A 136 1.22 9.17 -39.21
C GLY A 136 2.50 8.38 -39.50
N GLU A 137 3.62 9.06 -39.76
CA GLU A 137 4.93 8.46 -39.99
C GLU A 137 5.53 7.99 -38.67
N ARG A 138 6.21 6.84 -38.71
CA ARG A 138 6.87 6.25 -37.54
C ARG A 138 8.13 7.05 -37.18
N ILE A 139 8.12 7.72 -36.04
CA ILE A 139 9.30 8.44 -35.50
C ILE A 139 10.14 7.52 -34.64
N GLU A 140 9.49 6.64 -33.88
CA GLU A 140 10.13 5.84 -32.84
C GLU A 140 9.56 4.44 -32.84
N HIS A 141 10.43 3.44 -32.74
CA HIS A 141 10.06 2.06 -32.59
C HIS A 141 10.93 1.38 -31.57
N PHE A 142 10.29 0.72 -30.62
CA PHE A 142 10.94 -0.12 -29.65
C PHE A 142 10.24 -1.48 -29.65
N THR A 143 11.00 -2.56 -29.64
CA THR A 143 10.47 -3.91 -29.47
C THR A 143 11.46 -4.72 -28.68
N ILE A 144 10.99 -5.31 -27.59
CA ILE A 144 11.85 -6.11 -26.72
C ILE A 144 11.11 -7.38 -26.27
N PRO A 145 11.67 -8.57 -26.54
CA PRO A 145 11.07 -9.81 -26.07
C PRO A 145 11.38 -10.03 -24.59
N PHE A 146 10.41 -10.52 -23.84
CA PHE A 146 10.58 -10.79 -22.42
C PHE A 146 9.72 -11.97 -21.97
N ASP A 147 10.12 -12.57 -20.86
CA ASP A 147 9.41 -13.62 -20.16
C ASP A 147 8.65 -13.04 -18.98
N LEU A 148 7.38 -13.38 -18.86
CA LEU A 148 6.59 -13.21 -17.65
C LEU A 148 6.78 -14.46 -16.77
N CYS A 149 7.79 -14.45 -15.89
CA CYS A 149 8.22 -15.62 -15.12
C CYS A 149 7.07 -16.19 -14.27
N TRP A 150 6.42 -15.34 -13.49
CA TRP A 150 5.29 -15.68 -12.62
C TRP A 150 4.42 -14.44 -12.34
N VAL A 151 3.20 -14.69 -11.87
CA VAL A 151 2.25 -13.65 -11.43
C VAL A 151 1.70 -14.06 -10.07
N ASP A 152 1.86 -13.20 -9.07
CA ASP A 152 1.36 -13.43 -7.71
C ASP A 152 0.42 -12.29 -7.31
N VAL A 153 -0.48 -12.56 -6.36
CA VAL A 153 -1.24 -11.54 -5.65
C VAL A 153 -1.04 -11.69 -4.15
N VAL A 154 -0.90 -10.54 -3.49
CA VAL A 154 -0.76 -10.44 -2.04
C VAL A 154 -1.93 -9.59 -1.55
N LEU A 155 -2.83 -10.22 -0.80
CA LEU A 155 -4.08 -9.64 -0.34
C LEU A 155 -3.92 -9.33 1.14
N PHE A 156 -3.62 -8.06 1.43
CA PHE A 156 -3.51 -7.57 2.80
C PHE A 156 -4.89 -7.30 3.39
N PRO A 157 -5.00 -7.36 4.73
CA PRO A 157 -6.22 -6.95 5.43
C PRO A 157 -6.66 -5.53 5.06
N GLN A 158 -7.93 -5.22 5.36
CA GLN A 158 -8.53 -3.92 5.06
C GLN A 158 -8.62 -3.63 3.54
N GLN A 159 -8.81 -4.70 2.75
CA GLN A 159 -9.09 -4.67 1.31
C GLN A 159 -7.98 -4.06 0.45
N VAL A 160 -6.71 -4.22 0.84
CA VAL A 160 -5.56 -3.74 0.07
C VAL A 160 -4.89 -4.91 -0.63
N GLY A 161 -4.97 -4.94 -1.96
CA GLY A 161 -4.35 -5.96 -2.79
C GLY A 161 -3.11 -5.44 -3.49
N VAL A 162 -2.16 -6.32 -3.77
CA VAL A 162 -1.00 -6.03 -4.61
C VAL A 162 -0.83 -7.15 -5.63
N LEU A 163 -0.94 -6.81 -6.91
CA LEU A 163 -0.66 -7.70 -8.04
C LEU A 163 0.81 -7.54 -8.43
N ILE A 164 1.50 -8.67 -8.61
CA ILE A 164 2.94 -8.71 -8.81
C ILE A 164 3.24 -9.54 -10.05
N LEU A 165 3.90 -8.94 -11.03
CA LEU A 165 4.33 -9.62 -12.25
C LEU A 165 5.86 -9.66 -12.26
N LYS A 166 6.47 -10.84 -12.20
CA LYS A 166 7.92 -10.97 -12.44
C LYS A 166 8.19 -11.05 -13.91
N VAL A 167 8.92 -10.08 -14.43
CA VAL A 167 9.39 -10.05 -15.81
C VAL A 167 10.90 -10.18 -15.88
N GLN A 168 11.37 -10.81 -16.95
CA GLN A 168 12.78 -10.90 -17.28
C GLN A 168 12.94 -10.74 -18.79
N ARG A 169 13.87 -9.88 -19.23
CA ARG A 169 14.14 -9.74 -20.66
C ARG A 169 14.75 -11.03 -21.22
N THR A 170 14.31 -11.40 -22.41
CA THR A 170 14.86 -12.53 -23.17
C THR A 170 15.65 -12.02 -24.37
N GLY A 171 16.61 -12.80 -24.85
CA GLY A 171 17.37 -12.45 -26.06
C GLY A 171 18.59 -11.56 -25.80
N GLY A 172 19.77 -12.13 -26.04
CA GLY A 172 21.07 -11.44 -26.07
C GLY A 172 21.61 -10.97 -24.72
N GLU A 173 22.91 -10.64 -24.72
CA GLU A 173 23.51 -9.83 -23.66
C GLU A 173 22.78 -8.48 -23.63
N GLY A 174 22.19 -8.15 -22.48
CA GLY A 174 21.52 -6.87 -22.31
C GLY A 174 22.39 -5.84 -21.69
N SER A 175 22.04 -4.59 -21.88
CA SER A 175 22.71 -3.49 -21.22
C SER A 175 21.82 -2.80 -20.20
N VAL A 176 22.43 -1.94 -19.38
CA VAL A 176 21.70 -1.06 -18.45
C VAL A 176 20.75 -0.16 -19.22
N ARG A 177 21.18 0.39 -20.36
CA ARG A 177 20.32 1.25 -21.18
C ARG A 177 19.11 0.52 -21.72
N ASP A 178 19.30 -0.66 -22.30
CA ASP A 178 18.19 -1.47 -22.80
C ASP A 178 17.19 -1.82 -21.69
N LEU A 179 17.69 -2.14 -20.49
CA LEU A 179 16.85 -2.42 -19.33
C LEU A 179 16.08 -1.16 -18.92
N ASN A 180 16.73 0.00 -18.91
CA ASN A 180 16.09 1.27 -18.59
C ASN A 180 14.95 1.60 -19.57
N ASP A 181 15.20 1.44 -20.87
CA ASP A 181 14.19 1.65 -21.92
C ASP A 181 13.02 0.67 -21.77
N PHE A 182 13.32 -0.61 -21.51
CA PHE A 182 12.29 -1.62 -21.22
C PHE A 182 11.41 -1.20 -20.04
N LEU A 183 12.01 -0.77 -18.93
CA LEU A 183 11.28 -0.33 -17.74
C LEU A 183 10.46 0.93 -18.01
N PHE A 184 10.98 1.87 -18.80
CA PHE A 184 10.30 3.10 -19.16
C PHE A 184 8.98 2.84 -19.88
N TYR A 185 8.97 1.97 -20.90
CA TYR A 185 7.74 1.67 -21.66
C TYR A 185 6.81 0.68 -20.97
N LEU A 186 7.34 -0.21 -20.13
CA LEU A 186 6.55 -1.23 -19.43
C LEU A 186 5.74 -0.66 -18.26
N ARG A 187 6.27 0.38 -17.62
CA ARG A 187 5.77 0.94 -16.37
C ARG A 187 4.38 1.60 -16.45
N PRO A 188 4.03 2.40 -17.48
CA PRO A 188 2.75 3.11 -17.50
C PRO A 188 1.57 2.16 -17.72
N ILE A 189 0.50 2.38 -16.94
CA ILE A 189 -0.77 1.66 -17.06
C ILE A 189 -1.81 2.56 -17.73
N HIS A 190 -1.72 3.86 -17.46
CA HIS A 190 -2.50 4.90 -18.10
C HIS A 190 -1.59 5.81 -18.94
N PRO A 191 -2.10 6.42 -20.03
CA PRO A 191 -1.36 7.44 -20.77
C PRO A 191 -0.90 8.58 -19.84
N LEU A 192 0.37 8.96 -19.92
CA LEU A 192 0.94 10.04 -19.10
C LEU A 192 0.45 11.42 -19.55
N THR A 193 0.19 11.56 -20.86
CA THR A 193 -0.37 12.75 -21.49
C THR A 193 -1.45 12.33 -22.49
N ILE A 194 -2.23 13.30 -22.99
CA ILE A 194 -3.34 13.04 -23.93
C ILE A 194 -2.86 12.32 -25.20
N ASP A 195 -1.66 12.66 -25.68
CA ASP A 195 -1.08 12.08 -26.91
C ASP A 195 -0.16 10.88 -26.63
N TRP A 196 -0.04 10.45 -25.37
CA TRP A 196 0.83 9.34 -25.02
C TRP A 196 0.22 8.00 -25.45
N VAL A 197 0.94 7.24 -26.26
CA VAL A 197 0.55 5.88 -26.66
C VAL A 197 1.16 4.88 -25.69
N LEU A 198 0.33 4.06 -25.05
CA LEU A 198 0.83 2.95 -24.23
C LEU A 198 1.45 1.86 -25.11
N ALA A 199 2.53 1.26 -24.61
CA ALA A 199 3.13 0.08 -25.23
C ALA A 199 2.12 -1.08 -25.30
N ASP A 200 2.25 -1.85 -26.37
CA ASP A 200 1.47 -3.04 -26.67
C ASP A 200 2.18 -4.29 -26.17
N TRP A 201 1.44 -5.15 -25.49
CA TRP A 201 1.86 -6.49 -25.12
C TRP A 201 1.40 -7.45 -26.23
N ARG A 202 2.35 -8.02 -26.95
CA ARG A 202 2.09 -9.02 -27.99
C ARG A 202 2.36 -10.42 -27.48
N CYS A 203 1.34 -11.26 -27.51
CA CYS A 203 1.42 -12.68 -27.18
C CYS A 203 1.33 -13.51 -28.47
N LYS A 204 2.31 -14.39 -28.71
CA LYS A 204 2.26 -15.32 -29.84
C LYS A 204 1.58 -16.63 -29.40
N LEU A 205 0.29 -16.77 -29.68
CA LEU A 205 -0.42 -18.04 -29.53
C LEU A 205 -0.04 -19.00 -30.66
N GLN A 206 0.16 -20.28 -30.34
CA GLN A 206 0.48 -21.30 -31.34
C GLN A 206 -0.64 -21.39 -32.39
N GLY A 207 -0.33 -21.05 -33.64
CA GLY A 207 -1.25 -21.20 -34.78
C GLY A 207 -2.31 -20.11 -34.95
N ALA A 208 -2.33 -19.08 -34.10
CA ALA A 208 -3.29 -17.97 -34.18
C ALA A 208 -2.60 -16.62 -34.50
N HIS A 209 -3.41 -15.62 -34.86
CA HIS A 209 -2.92 -14.25 -34.98
C HIS A 209 -2.35 -13.77 -33.64
N PRO A 210 -1.23 -12.99 -33.66
CA PRO A 210 -0.65 -12.48 -32.42
C PRO A 210 -1.67 -11.62 -31.68
N LEU A 211 -1.97 -12.01 -30.44
CA LEU A 211 -2.89 -11.27 -29.59
C LEU A 211 -2.17 -10.01 -29.10
N THR A 212 -2.80 -8.85 -29.27
CA THR A 212 -2.25 -7.56 -28.83
C THR A 212 -3.16 -6.96 -27.77
N CYS A 213 -2.59 -6.52 -26.65
CA CYS A 213 -3.33 -5.86 -25.59
C CYS A 213 -2.51 -4.74 -24.93
N LYS A 214 -3.16 -3.79 -24.26
CA LYS A 214 -2.46 -2.79 -23.44
C LYS A 214 -2.18 -3.34 -22.05
N THR A 215 -1.19 -2.76 -21.36
CA THR A 215 -0.88 -3.09 -19.96
C THR A 215 -2.12 -3.12 -19.06
N ARG A 216 -2.99 -2.10 -19.17
CA ARG A 216 -4.25 -2.04 -18.40
C ARG A 216 -5.21 -3.20 -18.67
N ASP A 217 -5.23 -3.73 -19.89
CA ASP A 217 -6.14 -4.82 -20.26
C ASP A 217 -5.66 -6.12 -19.61
N LEU A 218 -4.35 -6.37 -19.61
CA LEU A 218 -3.75 -7.49 -18.90
C LEU A 218 -3.99 -7.42 -17.39
N ILE A 219 -3.83 -6.23 -16.77
CA ILE A 219 -4.08 -6.05 -15.33
C ILE A 219 -5.54 -6.33 -14.99
N ASP A 220 -6.48 -5.74 -15.72
CA ASP A 220 -7.90 -5.97 -15.44
C ASP A 220 -8.30 -7.43 -15.68
N PHE A 221 -7.70 -8.11 -16.67
CA PHE A 221 -7.88 -9.55 -16.87
C PHE A 221 -7.42 -10.38 -15.66
N LEU A 222 -6.24 -10.07 -15.12
CA LEU A 222 -5.68 -10.75 -13.96
C LEU A 222 -6.48 -10.47 -12.68
N LEU A 223 -7.07 -9.28 -12.55
CA LEU A 223 -7.82 -8.87 -11.36
C LEU A 223 -9.31 -9.27 -11.34
N GLN A 224 -9.76 -10.03 -12.33
CA GLN A 224 -11.10 -10.65 -12.35
C GLN A 224 -11.33 -11.54 -11.13
N GLY A 225 -12.51 -11.45 -10.52
CA GLY A 225 -12.85 -12.11 -9.25
C GLY A 225 -12.19 -11.49 -8.01
N LEU A 226 -10.98 -10.92 -8.12
CA LEU A 226 -10.26 -10.29 -7.02
C LEU A 226 -10.74 -8.86 -6.72
N ALA A 227 -10.78 -8.00 -7.75
CA ALA A 227 -11.25 -6.61 -7.66
C ALA A 227 -12.66 -6.42 -8.24
N MET A 228 -13.10 -7.39 -9.06
CA MET A 228 -14.34 -7.38 -9.83
C MET A 228 -15.01 -8.76 -9.67
N PRO A 229 -15.79 -8.97 -8.59
CA PRO A 229 -16.32 -10.29 -8.24
C PRO A 229 -17.26 -10.87 -9.32
N ASP A 230 -17.94 -10.00 -10.07
CA ASP A 230 -18.98 -10.41 -11.03
C ASP A 230 -18.46 -10.83 -12.41
N THR A 231 -17.16 -10.69 -12.67
CA THR A 231 -16.59 -10.89 -14.01
C THR A 231 -15.46 -11.90 -13.97
N ILE A 232 -15.69 -13.09 -14.54
CA ILE A 232 -14.66 -14.11 -14.75
C ILE A 232 -14.75 -14.61 -16.20
N VAL A 233 -13.78 -14.20 -17.00
CA VAL A 233 -13.58 -14.64 -18.38
C VAL A 233 -12.31 -15.50 -18.40
N PRO A 234 -12.36 -16.72 -18.95
CA PRO A 234 -11.30 -17.71 -18.73
C PRO A 234 -9.99 -17.39 -19.47
N THR A 235 -10.05 -16.68 -20.59
CA THR A 235 -8.88 -16.40 -21.43
C THR A 235 -8.77 -14.92 -21.76
N LEU A 236 -7.54 -14.45 -21.98
CA LEU A 236 -7.27 -13.05 -22.33
C LEU A 236 -7.93 -12.67 -23.67
N GLU A 237 -7.93 -13.56 -24.65
CA GLU A 237 -8.60 -13.36 -25.95
C GLU A 237 -10.09 -13.07 -25.78
N ARG A 238 -10.83 -13.95 -25.08
CA ARG A 238 -12.26 -13.74 -24.80
C ARG A 238 -12.51 -12.50 -23.97
N TYR A 239 -11.58 -12.12 -23.09
CA TYR A 239 -11.71 -10.90 -22.32
C TYR A 239 -11.57 -9.64 -23.20
N LEU A 240 -10.62 -9.64 -24.13
CA LEU A 240 -10.46 -8.54 -25.09
C LEU A 240 -11.67 -8.45 -26.04
N GLU A 241 -12.20 -9.59 -26.50
CA GLU A 241 -13.47 -9.64 -27.23
C GLU A 241 -14.61 -9.07 -26.39
N HIS A 242 -14.71 -9.45 -25.12
CA HIS A 242 -15.73 -8.92 -24.21
C HIS A 242 -15.64 -7.39 -24.08
N LEU A 243 -14.44 -6.84 -23.91
CA LEU A 243 -14.21 -5.39 -23.86
C LEU A 243 -14.54 -4.69 -25.18
N ALA A 244 -14.27 -5.33 -26.32
CA ALA A 244 -14.63 -4.77 -27.63
C ALA A 244 -16.15 -4.66 -27.81
N HIS A 245 -16.91 -5.64 -27.32
CA HIS A 245 -18.38 -5.62 -27.35
C HIS A 245 -18.99 -4.74 -26.23
N HIS A 246 -18.28 -4.56 -25.11
CA HIS A 246 -18.76 -3.82 -23.93
C HIS A 246 -17.72 -2.78 -23.47
N PRO A 247 -17.52 -1.68 -24.20
CA PRO A 247 -16.49 -0.69 -23.88
C PRO A 247 -16.73 0.03 -22.54
N THR A 248 -17.97 -0.02 -22.03
CA THR A 248 -18.38 0.53 -20.72
C THR A 248 -18.34 -0.49 -19.59
N ALA A 249 -17.89 -1.72 -19.85
CA ALA A 249 -17.73 -2.73 -18.81
C ALA A 249 -16.85 -2.18 -17.68
N PRO A 250 -17.21 -2.44 -16.40
CA PRO A 250 -16.42 -1.96 -15.28
C PRO A 250 -15.00 -2.53 -15.33
N ARG A 251 -14.02 -1.66 -15.16
CA ARG A 251 -12.59 -2.00 -15.13
C ARG A 251 -12.00 -1.58 -13.79
N SER A 252 -11.19 -2.42 -13.17
CA SER A 252 -10.54 -2.07 -11.90
C SER A 252 -9.61 -0.87 -12.05
N THR A 253 -8.84 -0.82 -13.15
CA THR A 253 -7.95 0.29 -13.50
C THR A 253 -8.73 1.58 -13.76
N GLY A 254 -9.99 1.46 -14.20
CA GLY A 254 -10.88 2.59 -14.46
C GLY A 254 -11.55 3.18 -13.22
N ARG A 255 -11.56 2.47 -12.08
CA ARG A 255 -12.13 2.98 -10.82
C ARG A 255 -11.27 4.11 -10.25
N LYS A 256 -11.86 4.94 -9.40
CA LYS A 256 -11.18 6.08 -8.76
C LYS A 256 -9.89 5.64 -8.06
N GLU A 257 -9.92 4.52 -7.35
CA GLU A 257 -8.76 3.96 -6.65
C GLU A 257 -7.69 3.47 -7.63
N GLY A 258 -8.08 2.81 -8.71
CA GLY A 258 -7.18 2.39 -9.79
C GLY A 258 -6.49 3.56 -10.48
N GLN A 259 -7.20 4.68 -10.66
CA GLN A 259 -6.63 5.91 -11.22
C GLN A 259 -5.74 6.69 -10.26
N VAL A 260 -5.96 6.57 -8.94
CA VAL A 260 -5.16 7.29 -7.93
C VAL A 260 -3.89 6.53 -7.59
N TYR A 261 -3.98 5.22 -7.37
CA TYR A 261 -2.85 4.41 -6.91
C TYR A 261 -2.23 3.56 -8.02
N GLY A 262 -2.91 3.39 -9.15
CA GLY A 262 -2.54 2.46 -10.22
C GLY A 262 -2.22 3.14 -11.56
N GLN A 263 -1.73 4.38 -11.56
CA GLN A 263 -1.35 5.08 -12.81
C GLN A 263 -0.19 4.38 -13.54
N ALA A 264 0.70 3.78 -12.77
CA ALA A 264 1.88 3.08 -13.22
C ALA A 264 2.22 1.96 -12.22
N PHE A 265 3.00 0.98 -12.68
CA PHE A 265 3.61 0.03 -11.76
C PHE A 265 4.63 0.73 -10.85
N HIS A 266 4.69 0.26 -9.61
CA HIS A 266 5.91 0.38 -8.84
C HIS A 266 6.91 -0.66 -9.36
N LEU A 267 8.16 -0.24 -9.60
CA LEU A 267 9.19 -1.13 -10.13
C LEU A 267 10.11 -1.59 -9.01
N TYR A 268 10.31 -2.90 -8.88
CA TYR A 268 11.27 -3.47 -7.96
C TYR A 268 12.26 -4.33 -8.76
N THR A 269 13.44 -3.75 -9.05
CA THR A 269 14.38 -4.27 -10.04
C THR A 269 15.66 -4.77 -9.38
N TYR A 270 16.13 -5.93 -9.83
CA TYR A 270 17.47 -6.42 -9.59
C TYR A 270 18.24 -6.46 -10.92
N ALA A 271 19.47 -5.95 -10.92
CA ALA A 271 20.39 -6.05 -12.04
C ALA A 271 21.80 -6.39 -11.54
N CYS A 272 22.57 -7.14 -12.32
CA CYS A 272 23.96 -7.46 -12.07
C CYS A 272 24.77 -7.09 -13.31
N LEU A 273 25.80 -6.27 -13.14
CA LEU A 273 26.72 -5.92 -14.21
C LEU A 273 27.53 -7.16 -14.66
N ALA A 274 27.87 -7.20 -15.95
CA ALA A 274 28.77 -8.20 -16.51
C ALA A 274 30.22 -7.98 -16.08
N GLN A 275 31.07 -8.97 -16.35
CA GLN A 275 32.45 -8.95 -15.90
C GLN A 275 33.24 -7.86 -16.63
N ASP A 276 34.10 -7.17 -15.90
CA ASP A 276 34.94 -6.06 -16.40
C ASP A 276 34.19 -4.85 -16.97
N ALA A 277 32.84 -4.87 -16.99
CA ALA A 277 32.03 -3.78 -17.53
C ALA A 277 32.33 -2.44 -16.85
N LEU A 278 32.35 -2.44 -15.52
CA LEU A 278 32.61 -1.24 -14.73
C LEU A 278 34.04 -0.74 -14.89
N ARG A 279 35.03 -1.64 -14.85
CA ARG A 279 36.44 -1.28 -15.00
C ARG A 279 36.72 -0.64 -16.37
N LYS A 280 36.19 -1.22 -17.45
CA LYS A 280 36.31 -0.66 -18.80
C LYS A 280 35.65 0.71 -18.91
N ALA A 281 34.46 0.87 -18.35
CA ALA A 281 33.75 2.14 -18.33
C ALA A 281 34.52 3.24 -17.57
N GLU A 282 35.14 2.90 -16.44
CA GLU A 282 35.98 3.81 -15.66
C GLU A 282 37.25 4.23 -16.42
N GLU A 283 37.89 3.29 -17.12
CA GLU A 283 39.07 3.53 -17.95
C GLU A 283 38.76 4.41 -19.19
N GLU A 284 37.60 4.24 -19.81
CA GLU A 284 37.27 4.88 -21.10
C GLU A 284 36.75 6.32 -21.00
N GLN A 285 35.97 6.66 -19.97
CA GLN A 285 35.17 7.89 -20.00
C GLN A 285 35.40 8.86 -18.85
N GLY A 286 36.10 8.45 -17.79
CA GLY A 286 36.08 9.21 -16.54
C GLY A 286 34.65 9.36 -15.99
N THR A 287 34.49 10.11 -14.91
CA THR A 287 33.19 10.28 -14.27
C THR A 287 32.29 11.23 -15.05
N ALA A 288 31.11 10.77 -15.47
CA ALA A 288 30.08 11.62 -16.06
C ALA A 288 29.71 12.78 -15.12
N HIS A 289 29.35 13.94 -15.67
CA HIS A 289 29.07 15.16 -14.90
C HIS A 289 28.05 14.91 -13.77
N GLY A 290 28.48 15.07 -12.53
CA GLY A 290 27.63 14.98 -11.34
C GLY A 290 27.55 13.59 -10.68
N PHE A 291 28.10 12.55 -11.30
CA PHE A 291 28.19 11.21 -10.74
C PHE A 291 29.63 10.89 -10.31
N ALA A 292 29.80 10.14 -9.23
CA ALA A 292 31.08 9.68 -8.70
C ALA A 292 31.61 8.43 -9.43
N SER A 293 30.73 7.65 -10.08
CA SER A 293 31.12 6.46 -10.86
C SER A 293 30.08 6.12 -11.94
N PRO A 294 30.44 5.34 -12.99
CA PRO A 294 29.47 4.79 -13.94
C PRO A 294 28.42 3.90 -13.27
N ALA A 295 28.77 3.21 -12.18
CA ALA A 295 27.83 2.41 -11.40
C ALA A 295 26.76 3.27 -10.71
N GLU A 296 27.14 4.44 -10.16
CA GLU A 296 26.19 5.39 -9.56
C GLU A 296 25.24 5.95 -10.63
N GLN A 297 25.76 6.28 -11.82
CA GLN A 297 24.94 6.70 -12.95
C GLN A 297 23.95 5.61 -13.35
N ALA A 298 24.40 4.37 -13.53
CA ALA A 298 23.52 3.25 -13.86
C ALA A 298 22.45 2.98 -12.80
N LEU A 299 22.81 3.05 -11.51
CA LEU A 299 21.86 2.92 -10.41
C LEU A 299 20.83 4.04 -10.45
N TYR A 300 21.27 5.29 -10.68
CA TYR A 300 20.39 6.44 -10.79
C TYR A 300 19.41 6.27 -11.95
N GLU A 301 19.90 5.97 -13.15
CA GLU A 301 19.09 5.82 -14.36
C GLU A 301 18.02 4.75 -14.20
N LEU A 302 18.39 3.56 -13.72
CA LEU A 302 17.44 2.47 -13.46
C LEU A 302 16.41 2.85 -12.39
N ALA A 303 16.81 3.60 -11.35
CA ALA A 303 15.93 4.00 -10.27
C ALA A 303 14.95 5.09 -10.71
N THR A 304 15.37 6.06 -11.51
CA THR A 304 14.51 7.15 -11.98
C THR A 304 13.74 6.81 -13.25
N GLY A 305 14.21 5.83 -14.04
CA GLY A 305 13.68 5.53 -15.37
C GLY A 305 14.05 6.60 -16.39
N THR A 306 15.21 7.25 -16.25
CA THR A 306 15.64 8.38 -17.10
C THR A 306 16.93 8.05 -17.83
N ASP A 307 17.08 8.48 -19.08
CA ASP A 307 18.32 8.39 -19.85
C ASP A 307 19.14 9.69 -19.66
N THR A 308 20.21 9.64 -18.85
CA THR A 308 21.00 10.85 -18.55
C THR A 308 21.95 11.26 -19.68
N THR A 309 22.04 10.45 -20.76
CA THR A 309 22.79 10.84 -21.96
C THR A 309 22.10 11.98 -22.71
N GLN A 310 20.77 12.07 -22.59
CA GLN A 310 19.95 13.14 -23.16
C GLN A 310 20.06 14.41 -22.33
N GLU A 311 20.35 15.54 -22.98
CA GLU A 311 20.63 16.81 -22.32
C GLU A 311 19.47 17.30 -21.44
N ASP A 312 18.22 17.12 -21.91
CA ASP A 312 17.00 17.51 -21.20
C ASP A 312 16.74 16.71 -19.92
N TYR A 313 17.36 15.53 -19.78
CA TYR A 313 17.17 14.63 -18.64
C TYR A 313 18.38 14.60 -17.70
N ARG A 314 19.38 15.47 -17.91
CA ARG A 314 20.55 15.53 -17.03
C ARG A 314 20.17 16.10 -15.66
N PRO A 315 20.40 15.34 -14.57
CA PRO A 315 20.08 15.84 -13.25
C PRO A 315 21.09 16.89 -12.80
N HIS A 316 20.63 17.86 -12.01
CA HIS A 316 21.52 18.77 -11.31
C HIS A 316 22.38 17.99 -10.29
N PRO A 317 23.70 18.25 -10.15
CA PRO A 317 24.57 17.49 -9.23
C PRO A 317 24.08 17.47 -7.78
N THR A 318 23.56 18.59 -7.27
CA THR A 318 22.96 18.66 -5.92
C THR A 318 21.78 17.70 -5.74
N GLN A 319 21.00 17.47 -6.81
CA GLN A 319 19.89 16.52 -6.77
C GLN A 319 20.38 15.08 -6.68
N VAL A 320 21.43 14.74 -7.44
CA VAL A 320 22.08 13.41 -7.38
C VAL A 320 22.61 13.15 -5.97
N THR A 321 23.38 14.09 -5.41
CA THR A 321 23.91 14.00 -4.05
C THR A 321 22.80 13.82 -3.02
N ARG A 322 21.75 14.64 -3.08
CA ARG A 322 20.59 14.54 -2.17
C ARG A 322 19.90 13.18 -2.26
N LEU A 323 19.63 12.70 -3.48
CA LEU A 323 18.99 11.40 -3.68
C LEU A 323 19.86 10.27 -3.17
N ARG A 324 21.18 10.32 -3.39
CA ARG A 324 22.12 9.35 -2.84
C ARG A 324 22.06 9.35 -1.31
N GLU A 325 22.23 10.49 -0.66
CA GLU A 325 22.27 10.57 0.81
C GLU A 325 20.99 10.03 1.45
N GLN A 326 19.84 10.35 0.86
CA GLN A 326 18.53 10.02 1.42
C GLN A 326 18.07 8.60 1.08
N ASN A 327 18.32 8.12 -0.14
CA ASN A 327 17.65 6.94 -0.69
C ASN A 327 18.60 5.81 -1.08
N SER A 328 19.93 6.00 -1.03
CA SER A 328 20.86 4.92 -1.33
C SER A 328 20.86 3.85 -0.25
N ILE A 329 21.11 2.62 -0.69
CA ILE A 329 21.32 1.43 0.12
C ILE A 329 22.71 0.92 -0.26
N ALA A 330 23.72 1.20 0.56
CA ALA A 330 25.10 0.79 0.31
C ALA A 330 25.64 0.13 1.57
N LEU A 331 25.31 -1.15 1.75
CA LEU A 331 25.72 -1.94 2.91
C LEU A 331 27.04 -2.69 2.71
N TRP A 332 27.38 -2.99 1.45
CA TRP A 332 28.51 -3.83 1.07
C TRP A 332 29.17 -3.25 -0.18
N GLU A 333 30.45 -3.57 -0.41
CA GLU A 333 31.20 -3.04 -1.56
C GLU A 333 30.77 -3.63 -2.91
N ASN A 334 30.16 -4.82 -2.92
CA ASN A 334 29.88 -5.57 -4.15
C ASN A 334 28.47 -5.34 -4.73
N TRP A 335 27.61 -4.59 -4.04
CA TRP A 335 26.32 -4.17 -4.54
C TRP A 335 25.84 -2.89 -3.87
N GLN A 336 24.99 -2.17 -4.58
CA GLN A 336 24.34 -0.96 -4.10
C GLN A 336 22.87 -0.98 -4.50
N GLY A 337 22.04 -0.17 -3.86
CA GLY A 337 20.65 -0.03 -4.18
C GLY A 337 20.15 1.40 -3.98
N MET A 338 18.95 1.65 -4.47
CA MET A 338 18.27 2.94 -4.30
C MET A 338 16.78 2.69 -4.14
N ALA A 339 16.19 3.25 -3.09
CA ALA A 339 14.76 3.12 -2.80
C ALA A 339 14.06 4.46 -2.97
N LEU A 340 13.45 4.67 -4.13
CA LEU A 340 12.64 5.85 -4.43
C LEU A 340 11.16 5.59 -4.18
N HIS A 341 10.33 6.61 -4.36
CA HIS A 341 8.89 6.54 -4.13
C HIS A 341 8.18 5.49 -5.00
N GLN A 342 8.58 5.36 -6.26
CA GLN A 342 7.93 4.46 -7.21
C GLN A 342 8.81 3.27 -7.59
N ASN A 343 10.12 3.39 -7.45
CA ASN A 343 11.07 2.41 -7.95
C ASN A 343 12.09 2.07 -6.87
N VAL A 344 12.42 0.78 -6.76
CA VAL A 344 13.51 0.26 -5.96
C VAL A 344 14.44 -0.52 -6.88
N VAL A 345 15.73 -0.24 -6.81
CA VAL A 345 16.74 -0.91 -7.63
C VAL A 345 17.83 -1.47 -6.74
N PHE A 346 18.28 -2.69 -7.06
CA PHE A 346 19.48 -3.31 -6.54
C PHE A 346 20.43 -3.61 -7.70
N LEU A 347 21.66 -3.12 -7.61
CA LEU A 347 22.70 -3.27 -8.62
C LEU A 347 23.90 -4.04 -8.04
N GLY A 348 24.11 -5.27 -8.50
CA GLY A 348 25.34 -6.02 -8.28
C GLY A 348 26.46 -5.48 -9.17
N LEU A 349 27.57 -5.05 -8.56
CA LEU A 349 28.67 -4.37 -9.26
C LEU A 349 29.62 -5.35 -9.95
N HIS A 350 29.82 -6.52 -9.36
CA HIS A 350 30.68 -7.57 -9.90
C HIS A 350 29.91 -8.89 -9.97
N PRO A 351 30.03 -9.68 -11.05
CA PRO A 351 29.27 -10.91 -11.24
C PRO A 351 29.82 -12.12 -10.46
N THR A 352 29.97 -11.99 -9.16
CA THR A 352 30.33 -13.08 -8.24
C THR A 352 29.20 -14.11 -8.09
N ARG A 353 29.48 -15.28 -7.51
CA ARG A 353 28.43 -16.25 -7.12
C ARG A 353 27.39 -15.63 -6.20
N PHE A 354 27.83 -14.77 -5.28
CA PHE A 354 26.93 -14.08 -4.35
C PHE A 354 25.98 -13.15 -5.09
N THR A 355 26.49 -12.19 -5.87
CA THR A 355 25.64 -11.23 -6.58
C THR A 355 24.71 -11.94 -7.56
N ARG A 356 25.24 -12.83 -8.42
CA ARG A 356 24.44 -13.53 -9.44
C ARG A 356 23.29 -14.37 -8.89
N TYR A 357 23.46 -15.00 -7.73
CA TYR A 357 22.50 -15.98 -7.24
C TYR A 357 21.95 -15.64 -5.86
N ALA A 358 22.81 -15.48 -4.85
CA ALA A 358 22.36 -15.25 -3.47
C ALA A 358 21.70 -13.87 -3.30
N LEU A 359 22.31 -12.79 -3.80
CA LEU A 359 21.72 -11.46 -3.73
C LEU A 359 20.43 -11.38 -4.53
N ALA A 360 20.42 -11.92 -5.76
CA ALA A 360 19.22 -11.98 -6.59
C ALA A 360 18.07 -12.69 -5.85
N HIS A 361 18.36 -13.81 -5.19
CA HIS A 361 17.41 -14.56 -4.36
C HIS A 361 16.94 -13.75 -3.16
N ASN A 362 17.83 -13.14 -2.38
CA ASN A 362 17.45 -12.34 -1.21
C ASN A 362 16.60 -11.12 -1.63
N VAL A 363 16.94 -10.48 -2.75
CA VAL A 363 16.17 -9.35 -3.29
C VAL A 363 14.74 -9.80 -3.61
N GLU A 364 14.56 -10.96 -4.24
CA GLU A 364 13.24 -11.51 -4.57
C GLU A 364 12.45 -12.07 -3.38
N SER A 365 13.13 -12.79 -2.47
CA SER A 365 12.48 -13.63 -1.45
C SER A 365 12.41 -12.99 -0.07
N ASP A 366 13.33 -12.09 0.26
CA ASP A 366 13.47 -11.49 1.59
C ASP A 366 13.13 -10.00 1.56
N TYR A 367 13.88 -9.25 0.74
CA TYR A 367 13.82 -7.79 0.75
C TYR A 367 12.53 -7.28 0.09
N PHE A 368 12.00 -8.03 -0.86
CA PHE A 368 10.76 -7.68 -1.52
C PHE A 368 9.56 -7.72 -0.57
N HIS A 369 9.51 -8.67 0.37
CA HIS A 369 8.41 -8.74 1.34
C HIS A 369 8.45 -7.59 2.34
N LEU A 370 9.65 -7.12 2.71
CA LEU A 370 9.80 -5.86 3.46
C LEU A 370 9.26 -4.68 2.66
N TYR A 371 9.57 -4.62 1.37
CA TYR A 371 9.04 -3.57 0.49
C TYR A 371 7.50 -3.63 0.40
N LEU A 372 6.92 -4.82 0.25
CA LEU A 372 5.46 -5.01 0.21
C LEU A 372 4.78 -4.55 1.51
N LEU A 373 5.37 -4.85 2.67
CA LEU A 373 4.87 -4.35 3.95
C LEU A 373 4.85 -2.81 3.98
N VAL A 374 5.95 -2.16 3.59
CA VAL A 374 6.02 -0.69 3.59
C VAL A 374 5.07 -0.09 2.56
N LEU A 375 4.90 -0.73 1.40
CA LEU A 375 3.92 -0.32 0.40
C LEU A 375 2.50 -0.42 0.97
N TYR A 376 2.17 -1.52 1.66
CA TYR A 376 0.91 -1.65 2.38
C TYR A 376 0.71 -0.53 3.41
N GLN A 377 1.72 -0.25 4.25
CA GLN A 377 1.68 0.85 5.21
C GLN A 377 1.38 2.19 4.52
N LYS A 378 2.05 2.47 3.39
CA LYS A 378 1.83 3.69 2.61
C LYS A 378 0.40 3.79 2.09
N LEU A 379 -0.09 2.72 1.48
CA LEU A 379 -1.44 2.66 0.91
C LEU A 379 -2.48 2.82 2.00
N ARG A 380 -2.34 2.12 3.13
CA ARG A 380 -3.33 2.18 4.21
C ARG A 380 -3.38 3.55 4.87
N LEU A 381 -2.23 4.17 5.14
CA LEU A 381 -2.19 5.53 5.64
C LEU A 381 -2.80 6.53 4.65
N SER A 382 -2.58 6.33 3.34
CA SER A 382 -3.16 7.20 2.31
C SER A 382 -4.69 7.03 2.23
N LEU A 383 -5.21 5.83 2.43
CA LEU A 383 -6.64 5.57 2.54
C LEU A 383 -7.24 6.22 3.80
N LEU A 384 -6.60 6.06 4.96
CA LEU A 384 -7.02 6.70 6.22
C LEU A 384 -7.05 8.22 6.10
N HIS A 385 -6.00 8.82 5.54
CA HIS A 385 -5.94 10.26 5.28
C HIS A 385 -7.05 10.71 4.31
N GLY A 386 -7.28 9.93 3.24
CA GLY A 386 -8.38 10.20 2.31
C GLY A 386 -9.77 10.12 2.98
N GLU A 387 -9.96 9.20 3.92
CA GLU A 387 -11.19 9.09 4.72
C GLU A 387 -11.36 10.27 5.70
N LEU A 388 -10.27 10.74 6.31
CA LEU A 388 -10.24 11.93 7.17
C LEU A 388 -10.65 13.19 6.40
N ILE A 389 -9.99 13.46 5.27
CA ILE A 389 -10.24 14.66 4.45
C ILE A 389 -11.68 14.68 3.93
N ARG A 390 -12.15 13.58 3.33
CA ARG A 390 -13.49 13.54 2.70
C ARG A 390 -14.62 13.80 3.69
N ARG A 391 -14.41 13.43 4.96
CA ARG A 391 -15.45 13.45 5.98
C ARG A 391 -15.30 14.60 6.98
N HIS A 392 -14.26 15.43 6.90
CA HIS A 392 -13.97 16.50 7.86
C HIS A 392 -15.17 17.43 8.16
N THR A 393 -16.05 17.69 7.19
CA THR A 393 -17.26 18.53 7.37
C THR A 393 -18.40 17.83 8.12
N HIS A 394 -18.53 16.51 8.00
CA HIS A 394 -19.61 15.71 8.61
C HIS A 394 -19.16 14.92 9.85
N PHE A 395 -17.85 14.69 10.02
CA PHE A 395 -17.25 13.93 11.12
C PHE A 395 -17.63 14.47 12.49
N TYR A 396 -17.63 15.79 12.65
CA TYR A 396 -18.04 16.44 13.89
C TYR A 396 -19.51 16.19 14.25
N ARG A 397 -20.34 15.69 13.31
CA ARG A 397 -21.73 15.31 13.59
C ARG A 397 -21.88 13.81 13.85
N ASN A 398 -21.06 12.96 13.24
CA ASN A 398 -21.15 11.50 13.37
C ASN A 398 -20.07 10.91 14.30
N LEU A 399 -20.41 10.81 15.59
CA LEU A 399 -19.51 10.25 16.63
C LEU A 399 -19.14 8.78 16.39
N HIS A 400 -20.00 8.02 15.73
CA HIS A 400 -19.76 6.60 15.50
C HIS A 400 -18.66 6.41 14.46
N GLU A 401 -18.70 7.17 13.36
CA GLU A 401 -17.64 7.15 12.34
C GLU A 401 -16.29 7.57 12.91
N ALA A 402 -16.25 8.57 13.80
CA ALA A 402 -15.01 9.05 14.45
C ALA A 402 -14.34 7.92 15.22
N ARG A 403 -15.15 7.15 15.94
CA ARG A 403 -14.69 5.99 16.70
C ARG A 403 -14.19 4.87 15.79
N LEU A 404 -14.92 4.53 14.73
CA LEU A 404 -14.49 3.49 13.79
C LEU A 404 -13.16 3.82 13.12
N LEU A 405 -12.94 5.08 12.76
CA LEU A 405 -11.69 5.50 12.15
C LEU A 405 -10.52 5.46 13.16
N TRP A 406 -10.77 5.87 14.41
CA TRP A 406 -9.79 5.74 15.48
C TRP A 406 -9.41 4.29 15.73
N GLU A 407 -10.40 3.39 15.84
CA GLU A 407 -10.20 1.95 16.01
C GLU A 407 -9.41 1.36 14.83
N ALA A 408 -9.73 1.75 13.59
CA ALA A 408 -8.99 1.32 12.41
C ALA A 408 -7.53 1.82 12.41
N PHE A 409 -7.28 3.04 12.87
CA PHE A 409 -5.92 3.58 13.01
C PHE A 409 -5.13 2.86 14.12
N LEU A 410 -5.76 2.58 15.27
CA LEU A 410 -5.12 1.80 16.34
C LEU A 410 -4.79 0.39 15.87
N GLN A 411 -5.72 -0.29 15.20
CA GLN A 411 -5.47 -1.60 14.61
C GLN A 411 -4.30 -1.54 13.63
N PHE A 412 -4.27 -0.53 12.75
CA PHE A 412 -3.16 -0.31 11.82
C PHE A 412 -1.82 -0.18 12.54
N ARG A 413 -1.74 0.71 13.54
CA ARG A 413 -0.52 0.98 14.29
C ARG A 413 -0.03 -0.26 15.02
N ASP A 414 -0.92 -0.95 15.71
CA ASP A 414 -0.57 -2.03 16.62
C ASP A 414 -0.15 -3.31 15.87
N HIS A 415 -0.68 -3.55 14.66
CA HIS A 415 -0.42 -4.79 13.91
C HIS A 415 0.48 -4.62 12.68
N TYR A 416 0.63 -3.40 12.14
CA TYR A 416 1.29 -3.21 10.85
C TYR A 416 2.39 -2.15 10.86
N TYR A 417 2.52 -1.34 11.92
CA TYR A 417 3.51 -0.27 12.00
C TYR A 417 4.62 -0.60 13.00
N PHE A 418 5.66 -1.27 12.50
CA PHE A 418 6.77 -1.76 13.30
C PHE A 418 7.92 -0.75 13.37
N THR A 419 8.55 -0.66 14.55
CA THR A 419 9.83 0.04 14.73
C THR A 419 10.99 -0.81 14.18
N GLU A 420 10.95 -2.11 14.45
CA GLU A 420 11.91 -3.12 13.99
C GLU A 420 11.16 -4.31 13.40
N VAL A 421 11.64 -4.82 12.27
CA VAL A 421 10.98 -5.92 11.52
C VAL A 421 11.76 -7.23 11.60
N THR A 422 13.03 -7.17 12.00
CA THR A 422 13.92 -8.30 12.14
C THR A 422 15.02 -8.02 13.15
N TYR A 423 15.70 -9.06 13.63
CA TYR A 423 16.94 -8.92 14.42
C TYR A 423 18.16 -8.61 13.54
N ARG A 424 18.06 -8.79 12.22
CA ARG A 424 19.19 -8.56 11.29
C ARG A 424 19.34 -7.06 10.96
N PRO A 425 20.48 -6.42 11.26
CA PRO A 425 20.69 -5.00 10.99
C PRO A 425 20.41 -4.60 9.54
N GLN A 426 20.79 -5.45 8.58
CA GLN A 426 20.53 -5.25 7.16
C GLN A 426 19.03 -5.13 6.83
N GLY A 427 18.18 -5.98 7.41
CA GLY A 427 16.74 -5.92 7.14
C GLY A 427 16.10 -4.67 7.73
N ASN A 428 16.55 -4.22 8.90
CA ASN A 428 16.10 -2.96 9.50
C ASN A 428 16.55 -1.75 8.67
N GLU A 429 17.80 -1.71 8.19
CA GLU A 429 18.25 -0.62 7.29
C GLU A 429 17.40 -0.57 6.01
N LEU A 430 17.19 -1.72 5.35
CA LEU A 430 16.34 -1.80 4.15
C LEU A 430 14.92 -1.30 4.42
N TYR A 431 14.31 -1.73 5.53
CA TYR A 431 12.98 -1.30 5.93
C TYR A 431 12.91 0.21 6.16
N GLN A 432 13.90 0.82 6.82
CA GLN A 432 13.94 2.28 6.98
C GLN A 432 14.11 3.00 5.64
N ARG A 433 14.95 2.49 4.73
CA ARG A 433 15.15 3.06 3.39
C ARG A 433 13.88 2.97 2.56
N PHE A 434 13.15 1.85 2.59
CA PHE A 434 11.85 1.74 1.94
C PHE A 434 10.82 2.71 2.53
N ARG A 435 10.76 2.84 3.87
CA ARG A 435 9.85 3.80 4.53
C ARG A 435 10.15 5.24 4.14
N HIS A 436 11.43 5.58 4.06
CA HIS A 436 11.87 6.90 3.62
C HIS A 436 11.49 7.15 2.15
N GLY A 437 11.87 6.24 1.25
CA GLY A 437 11.57 6.33 -0.18
C GLY A 437 10.07 6.45 -0.46
N LEU A 438 9.24 5.65 0.20
CA LEU A 438 7.77 5.69 0.09
C LEU A 438 7.13 6.85 0.87
N ARG A 439 7.92 7.63 1.64
CA ARG A 439 7.46 8.73 2.50
C ARG A 439 6.36 8.29 3.46
N VAL A 440 6.56 7.14 4.10
CA VAL A 440 5.66 6.59 5.13
C VAL A 440 5.71 7.41 6.42
N PRO A 441 6.89 7.76 7.00
CA PRO A 441 6.96 8.51 8.26
C PRO A 441 6.19 9.85 8.26
N PRO A 442 6.40 10.78 7.30
CA PRO A 442 5.68 12.06 7.33
C PRO A 442 4.16 11.87 7.18
N LEU A 443 3.72 10.91 6.38
CA LEU A 443 2.30 10.61 6.23
C LEU A 443 1.71 9.99 7.52
N TYR A 444 2.47 9.15 8.20
CA TYR A 444 2.07 8.60 9.49
C TYR A 444 1.90 9.71 10.54
N GLU A 445 2.84 10.65 10.62
CA GLU A 445 2.79 11.79 11.54
C GLU A 445 1.56 12.67 11.26
N GLU A 446 1.28 12.97 9.99
CA GLU A 446 0.11 13.73 9.56
C GLU A 446 -1.20 13.04 9.97
N VAL A 447 -1.36 11.75 9.62
CA VAL A 447 -2.55 10.97 10.00
C VAL A 447 -2.68 10.87 11.53
N THR A 448 -1.58 10.67 12.25
CA THR A 448 -1.60 10.60 13.72
C THR A 448 -2.09 11.92 14.33
N ALA A 449 -1.62 13.05 13.82
CA ALA A 449 -2.04 14.37 14.28
C ALA A 449 -3.54 14.59 14.02
N GLU A 450 -4.01 14.33 12.79
CA GLU A 450 -5.42 14.48 12.42
C GLU A 450 -6.36 13.58 13.25
N VAL A 451 -5.97 12.32 13.45
CA VAL A 451 -6.74 11.36 14.23
C VAL A 451 -6.77 11.73 15.72
N ARG A 452 -5.66 12.25 16.27
CA ARG A 452 -5.61 12.74 17.64
C ARG A 452 -6.52 13.96 17.83
N GLU A 453 -6.50 14.93 16.91
CA GLU A 453 -7.39 16.08 16.96
C GLU A 453 -8.87 15.64 16.92
N LEU A 454 -9.19 14.65 16.08
CA LEU A 454 -10.52 14.06 16.00
C LEU A 454 -10.94 13.40 17.32
N HIS A 455 -10.04 12.64 17.94
CA HIS A 455 -10.26 12.00 19.23
C HIS A 455 -10.49 13.02 20.35
N GLU A 456 -9.62 14.04 20.47
CA GLU A 456 -9.76 15.10 21.45
C GLU A 456 -11.05 15.91 21.26
N HIS A 457 -11.52 16.07 20.02
CA HIS A 457 -12.83 16.67 19.76
C HIS A 457 -13.98 15.77 20.24
N TYR A 458 -13.88 14.45 19.97
CA TYR A 458 -14.85 13.45 20.42
C TYR A 458 -14.99 13.47 21.94
N GLU A 459 -13.88 13.39 22.67
CA GLU A 459 -13.87 13.39 24.14
C GLU A 459 -14.54 14.65 24.70
N ARG A 460 -14.15 15.83 24.19
CA ARG A 460 -14.77 17.11 24.58
C ARG A 460 -16.28 17.15 24.35
N ARG A 461 -16.78 16.48 23.31
CA ARG A 461 -18.22 16.41 23.03
C ARG A 461 -18.93 15.39 23.90
N TYR A 462 -18.30 14.25 24.17
CA TYR A 462 -18.82 13.23 25.07
C TYR A 462 -18.92 13.77 26.51
N GLU A 463 -17.87 14.45 27.00
CA GLU A 463 -17.86 15.13 28.29
C GLU A 463 -18.99 16.17 28.39
N ARG A 464 -19.25 16.97 27.34
CA ARG A 464 -20.38 17.90 27.34
C ARG A 464 -21.74 17.20 27.45
N ARG A 465 -21.89 16.03 26.84
CA ARG A 465 -23.12 15.22 26.93
C ARG A 465 -23.27 14.58 28.29
N LEU A 466 -22.22 13.98 28.84
CA LEU A 466 -22.21 13.46 30.20
C LEU A 466 -22.51 14.56 31.20
N ASN A 467 -21.85 15.72 31.10
CA ASN A 467 -22.14 16.87 31.95
C ASN A 467 -23.60 17.31 31.79
N SER A 468 -24.15 17.36 30.58
CA SER A 468 -25.57 17.66 30.37
C SER A 468 -26.51 16.63 30.99
N LEU A 469 -26.16 15.35 30.95
CA LEU A 469 -26.94 14.26 31.53
C LEU A 469 -26.84 14.26 33.05
N VAL A 470 -25.66 14.53 33.60
CA VAL A 470 -25.44 14.75 35.03
C VAL A 470 -26.24 15.96 35.50
N TYR A 471 -26.20 17.09 34.77
CA TYR A 471 -27.05 18.25 35.09
C TYR A 471 -28.53 17.88 35.03
N PHE A 472 -28.98 17.13 34.02
CA PHE A 472 -30.36 16.66 33.96
C PHE A 472 -30.71 15.76 35.16
N LEU A 473 -29.87 14.78 35.50
CA LEU A 473 -30.10 13.88 36.63
C LEU A 473 -30.12 14.64 37.97
N THR A 474 -29.22 15.60 38.17
CA THR A 474 -29.13 16.38 39.40
C THR A 474 -30.30 17.37 39.54
N PHE A 475 -30.71 18.03 38.46
CA PHE A 475 -31.76 19.06 38.53
C PHE A 475 -33.19 18.55 38.30
N VAL A 476 -33.35 17.40 37.64
CA VAL A 476 -34.66 16.80 37.35
C VAL A 476 -34.82 15.48 38.12
N GLY A 477 -33.84 14.58 38.02
CA GLY A 477 -33.91 13.25 38.61
C GLY A 477 -33.95 13.23 40.13
N LEU A 478 -33.04 13.95 40.80
CA LEU A 478 -32.98 14.00 42.28
C LEU A 478 -34.27 14.58 42.89
N PRO A 479 -34.77 15.76 42.46
CA PRO A 479 -36.03 16.29 42.96
C PRO A 479 -37.23 15.37 42.68
N ALA A 480 -37.27 14.73 41.51
CA ALA A 480 -38.30 13.74 41.20
C ALA A 480 -38.25 12.53 42.14
N GLY A 481 -37.04 12.02 42.43
CA GLY A 481 -36.83 10.91 43.35
C GLY A 481 -37.28 11.24 44.77
N ILE A 482 -36.85 12.39 45.30
CA ILE A 482 -37.25 12.88 46.63
C ILE A 482 -38.77 13.05 46.71
N LEU A 483 -39.40 13.62 45.68
CA LEU A 483 -40.87 13.74 45.63
C LEU A 483 -41.54 12.36 45.61
N THR A 484 -41.03 11.42 44.82
CA THR A 484 -41.60 10.07 44.75
C THR A 484 -41.50 9.35 46.10
N GLU A 485 -40.36 9.46 46.78
CA GLU A 485 -40.14 8.86 48.10
C GLU A 485 -40.99 9.51 49.20
N LEU A 486 -41.15 10.84 49.19
CA LEU A 486 -42.03 11.55 50.14
C LEU A 486 -43.50 11.14 49.99
N PHE A 487 -43.96 10.88 48.76
CA PHE A 487 -45.34 10.47 48.50
C PHE A 487 -45.56 8.96 48.67
N ALA A 488 -44.56 8.12 48.39
CA ALA A 488 -44.63 6.66 48.62
C ALA A 488 -44.44 6.28 50.11
N GLY A 489 -43.61 7.04 50.84
CA GLY A 489 -43.14 6.75 52.19
C GLY A 489 -44.05 7.15 53.36
N ALA A 490 -45.35 7.40 53.13
CA ALA A 490 -46.35 7.57 54.19
C ALA A 490 -46.49 8.95 54.90
N LEU A 491 -46.04 10.07 54.32
CA LEU A 491 -46.34 11.40 54.91
C LEU A 491 -47.72 11.97 54.54
N ILE A 492 -48.36 11.48 53.46
CA ILE A 492 -49.67 12.01 53.02
C ILE A 492 -50.60 10.88 52.56
N ARG A 493 -51.18 10.13 53.51
CA ARG A 493 -52.21 9.09 53.21
C ARG A 493 -53.52 9.64 52.62
N GLN A 494 -53.70 10.96 52.58
CA GLN A 494 -54.90 11.63 52.06
C GLN A 494 -54.62 12.58 50.88
N ALA A 495 -53.41 12.58 50.30
CA ALA A 495 -53.09 13.45 49.16
C ALA A 495 -53.95 13.08 47.96
N THR A 496 -54.69 14.05 47.44
CA THR A 496 -55.40 13.86 46.17
C THR A 496 -54.41 14.04 45.02
N TRP A 497 -54.57 13.30 43.92
CA TRP A 497 -53.73 13.43 42.72
C TRP A 497 -53.51 14.88 42.24
N PRO A 498 -54.50 15.80 42.31
CA PRO A 498 -54.30 17.21 41.98
C PRO A 498 -53.25 17.92 42.84
N GLU A 499 -53.19 17.63 44.14
CA GLU A 499 -52.21 18.24 45.05
C GLU A 499 -50.79 17.75 44.73
N PHE A 500 -50.63 16.47 44.38
CA PHE A 500 -49.36 15.93 43.91
C PHE A 500 -48.87 16.68 42.67
N PHE A 501 -49.71 16.85 41.64
CA PHE A 501 -49.32 17.58 40.43
C PHE A 501 -49.00 19.05 40.72
N LEU A 502 -49.71 19.69 41.66
CA LEU A 502 -49.45 21.08 42.04
C LEU A 502 -48.11 21.24 42.76
N TRP A 503 -47.74 20.30 43.63
CA TRP A 503 -46.42 20.25 44.27
C TRP A 503 -45.30 19.96 43.29
N VAL A 504 -45.49 19.00 42.39
CA VAL A 504 -44.54 18.71 41.30
C VAL A 504 -44.32 19.97 40.46
N LEU A 505 -45.39 20.63 40.01
CA LEU A 505 -45.32 21.85 39.23
C LEU A 505 -44.62 22.97 40.00
N GLY A 506 -44.92 23.16 41.29
CA GLY A 506 -44.29 24.15 42.15
C GLY A 506 -42.79 23.95 42.32
N VAL A 507 -42.36 22.70 42.57
CA VAL A 507 -40.94 22.35 42.69
C VAL A 507 -40.22 22.57 41.36
N TYR A 508 -40.79 22.14 40.24
CA TYR A 508 -40.18 22.35 38.93
C TYR A 508 -40.17 23.82 38.48
N LEU A 509 -41.17 24.63 38.84
CA LEU A 509 -41.16 26.07 38.59
C LEU A 509 -40.11 26.78 39.44
N PHE A 510 -39.95 26.39 40.70
CA PHE A 510 -38.92 26.95 41.58
C PHE A 510 -37.51 26.59 41.10
N LEU A 511 -37.28 25.31 40.77
CA LEU A 511 -35.99 24.85 40.23
C LEU A 511 -35.71 25.44 38.85
N GLY A 512 -36.71 25.48 37.97
CA GLY A 512 -36.61 26.07 36.63
C GLY A 512 -36.35 27.58 36.68
N GLY A 513 -37.04 28.30 37.56
CA GLY A 513 -36.83 29.72 37.83
C GLY A 513 -35.45 30.00 38.40
N GLY A 514 -35.02 29.22 39.40
CA GLY A 514 -33.69 29.29 39.99
C GLY A 514 -32.58 29.02 38.97
N TRP A 515 -32.75 28.02 38.11
CA TRP A 515 -31.82 27.74 37.01
C TRP A 515 -31.77 28.86 35.97
N GLY A 516 -32.93 29.43 35.61
CA GLY A 516 -33.01 30.58 34.71
C GLY A 516 -32.26 31.80 35.25
N LEU A 517 -32.45 32.11 36.54
CA LEU A 517 -31.73 33.17 37.26
C LEU A 517 -30.23 32.89 37.33
N TYR A 518 -29.83 31.65 37.65
CA TYR A 518 -28.43 31.24 37.66
C TYR A 518 -27.76 31.43 36.29
N ARG A 519 -28.41 31.02 35.19
CA ARG A 519 -27.90 31.22 33.82
C ARG A 519 -27.80 32.70 33.43
N LEU A 520 -28.76 33.52 33.84
CA LEU A 520 -28.73 34.98 33.63
C LEU A 520 -27.56 35.61 34.39
N TRP A 521 -27.38 35.23 35.65
CA TRP A 521 -26.29 35.67 36.50
C TRP A 521 -24.92 35.24 35.95
N GLU A 522 -24.78 33.99 35.50
CA GLU A 522 -23.56 33.47 34.91
C GLU A 522 -23.20 34.19 33.59
N ARG A 523 -24.18 34.48 32.74
CA ARG A 523 -23.98 35.30 31.53
C ARG A 523 -23.53 36.72 31.88
N PHE A 524 -24.12 37.33 32.90
CA PHE A 524 -23.76 38.67 33.37
C PHE A 524 -22.33 38.73 33.91
N ILE A 525 -21.93 37.75 34.72
CA ILE A 525 -20.57 37.65 35.27
C ILE A 525 -19.55 37.36 34.18
N ARG A 526 -19.81 36.41 33.28
CA ARG A 526 -18.89 36.13 32.15
C ARG A 526 -18.69 37.36 31.27
N GLY A 527 -19.76 38.14 31.02
CA GLY A 527 -19.66 39.40 30.26
C GLY A 527 -18.78 40.46 30.95
N ARG A 528 -18.84 40.56 32.29
CA ARG A 528 -17.95 41.45 33.05
C ARG A 528 -16.50 40.96 33.09
N MET A 529 -16.29 39.66 33.27
CA MET A 529 -14.93 39.09 33.34
C MET A 529 -14.20 39.13 32.00
N THR A 530 -14.86 38.92 30.87
CA THR A 530 -14.20 39.06 29.55
C THR A 530 -13.74 40.50 29.28
N GLY A 531 -14.53 41.49 29.70
CA GLY A 531 -14.14 42.91 29.66
C GLY A 531 -12.95 43.25 30.58
N PHE A 532 -12.82 42.57 31.72
CA PHE A 532 -11.69 42.74 32.64
C PHE A 532 -10.41 42.07 32.10
N TRP A 533 -10.50 40.83 31.63
CA TRP A 533 -9.37 40.09 31.06
C TRP A 533 -8.82 40.72 29.78
N THR A 534 -9.68 41.29 28.93
CA THR A 534 -9.23 42.04 27.74
C THR A 534 -8.44 43.29 28.12
N ARG A 535 -8.78 43.99 29.20
CA ARG A 535 -7.99 45.12 29.72
C ARG A 535 -6.64 44.67 30.28
N ILE A 536 -6.59 43.59 31.06
CA ILE A 536 -5.34 43.02 31.58
C ILE A 536 -4.42 42.58 30.44
N ARG A 537 -4.95 41.91 29.41
CA ARG A 537 -4.16 41.46 28.25
C ARG A 537 -3.61 42.63 27.43
N LYS A 538 -4.35 43.74 27.36
CA LYS A 538 -3.88 45.00 26.74
C LYS A 538 -2.75 45.64 27.55
N TRP A 539 -2.84 45.60 28.88
CA TRP A 539 -1.79 46.06 29.80
C TRP A 539 -0.51 45.21 29.70
N TYR A 540 -0.64 43.88 29.65
CA TYR A 540 0.51 42.98 29.50
C TYR A 540 1.25 43.12 28.15
N ARG A 541 0.56 43.56 27.08
CA ARG A 541 1.19 43.89 25.79
C ARG A 541 1.87 45.26 25.75
N LEU A 542 1.60 46.13 26.72
CA LEU A 542 2.26 47.45 26.86
C LEU A 542 3.51 47.38 27.76
N LEU A 543 3.63 46.32 28.57
CA LEU A 543 4.77 46.06 29.45
C LEU A 543 5.86 45.16 28.81
N ARG A 544 5.61 44.68 27.59
CA ARG A 544 6.52 43.83 26.80
C ARG A 544 6.85 44.57 25.52
#